data_AF-A0A973M5K4-F1
#
_entry.id   AF-A0A973M5K4-F1
#
_cell.length_a   1.000
_cell.length_b   1.000
_cell.length_c   1.000
_cell.angle_alpha   90.00
_cell.angle_beta   90.00
_cell.angle_gamma   90.00
#
_symmetry.space_group_name_H-M   'P 1'
#
loop_
_entity.id
_entity.type
_entity.pdbx_description
1 polymer ?
#
loop_
_entity_poly.entity_id
_entity_poly.type
_entity_poly.pdbx_seq_one_letter_code
_entity_poly.pdbx_strand_id
1 'polypeptide(L)' 'MQELIAADVAAEHAELLPQRDTMLFDINVAPVIAVNLAIAVNAATIGSTASATALQMVGVLQH' A
#
# COMPACT_ATOMS: atom_id res chain seq x y z
N MET A 1 16.49 16.83 24.60
CA MET A 1 15.42 15.82 24.79
C MET A 1 14.84 16.07 26.17
N GLN A 2 13.62 16.60 26.25
CA GLN A 2 12.92 16.72 27.53
C GLN A 2 12.64 15.32 28.08
N GLU A 3 12.98 15.10 29.35
CA GLU A 3 12.58 13.89 30.07
C GLU A 3 11.11 14.05 30.46
N LEU A 4 10.26 13.18 29.94
CA LEU A 4 8.83 13.23 30.14
C LEU A 4 8.49 12.58 31.49
N ILE A 5 7.93 13.35 32.43
CA ILE A 5 7.65 12.87 33.79
C ILE A 5 6.29 12.15 33.84
N ALA A 6 6.10 11.25 34.79
CA ALA A 6 4.88 10.44 34.91
C ALA A 6 3.59 11.28 35.02
N ALA A 7 3.69 12.50 35.54
CA ALA A 7 2.58 13.46 35.59
C ALA A 7 2.16 13.95 34.20
N ASP A 8 3.11 14.10 33.27
CA ASP A 8 2.83 14.54 31.90
C ASP A 8 2.11 13.45 31.10
N VAL A 9 2.48 12.17 31.28
CA VAL A 9 1.76 11.02 30.70
C VAL A 9 0.33 10.95 31.25
N ALA A 10 0.16 11.20 32.54
CA ALA A 10 -1.15 11.13 33.20
C ALA A 10 -2.09 12.27 32.77
N ALA A 11 -1.53 13.41 32.35
CA ALA A 11 -2.25 14.56 31.82
C ALA A 11 -2.48 14.49 30.31
N GLU A 12 -1.91 13.48 29.63
CA GLU A 12 -2.11 13.26 28.20
C GLU A 12 -3.53 12.73 27.96
N HIS A 13 -4.43 13.66 27.62
CA HIS A 13 -5.77 13.33 27.20
C HIS A 13 -5.84 13.33 25.68
N ALA A 14 -6.04 12.16 25.08
CA ALA A 14 -6.46 12.09 23.70
C ALA A 14 -7.89 12.64 23.60
N GLU A 15 -8.09 13.70 22.82
CA GLU A 15 -9.44 14.10 22.43
C GLU A 15 -10.05 12.94 21.64
N LEU A 16 -11.16 12.40 22.16
CA LEU A 16 -11.93 11.39 21.44
C LEU A 16 -12.43 12.04 20.16
N LEU A 17 -11.90 11.58 19.03
CA LEU A 17 -12.46 11.92 17.74
C LEU A 17 -13.96 11.62 17.78
N PRO A 18 -14.82 12.53 17.28
CA PRO A 18 -16.26 12.32 17.30
C PRO A 18 -16.59 10.96 16.68
N GLN A 19 -17.51 10.22 17.31
CA GLN A 19 -18.02 8.99 16.74
C GLN A 19 -18.52 9.28 15.33
N ARG A 20 -18.19 8.41 14.37
CA ARG A 20 -18.63 8.54 12.98
C ARG A 20 -20.12 8.15 12.91
N ASP A 21 -20.97 8.96 13.53
CA ASP A 21 -22.40 8.70 13.75
C ASP A 21 -23.24 8.65 12.46
N THR A 22 -22.63 9.01 11.31
CA THR A 22 -23.30 9.04 10.00
C THR A 22 -22.98 7.85 9.11
N MET A 23 -22.13 6.91 9.51
CA MET A 23 -21.79 5.77 8.65
C MET A 23 -22.39 4.47 9.11
N LEU A 24 -23.66 4.27 8.74
CA LEU A 24 -24.33 2.97 8.81
C LEU A 24 -23.60 1.90 7.98
N PHE A 25 -22.76 2.31 7.00
CA PHE A 25 -21.89 1.46 6.16
C PHE A 25 -20.54 2.15 5.83
N ASP A 26 -19.64 2.24 6.80
CA ASP A 26 -18.28 2.81 6.65
C ASP A 26 -17.29 1.79 6.07
N ILE A 27 -17.53 1.31 4.85
CA ILE A 27 -16.68 0.30 4.22
C ILE A 27 -15.72 0.99 3.26
N ASN A 28 -14.49 1.22 3.72
CA ASN A 28 -13.40 1.68 2.86
C ASN A 28 -12.75 0.47 2.17
N VAL A 29 -12.94 0.34 0.86
CA VAL A 29 -12.34 -0.72 0.04
C VAL A 29 -11.31 -0.10 -0.89
N ALA A 30 -10.04 -0.41 -0.65
CA ALA A 30 -8.93 0.00 -1.52
C ALA A 30 -8.39 -1.23 -2.28
N PRO A 31 -8.87 -1.52 -3.50
CA PRO A 31 -8.31 -2.62 -4.28
C PRO A 31 -6.84 -2.38 -4.60
N VAL A 32 -6.01 -3.39 -4.34
CA VAL A 32 -4.60 -3.42 -4.73
C VAL A 32 -4.48 -4.30 -5.96
N ILE A 33 -4.02 -3.72 -7.07
CA ILE A 33 -3.90 -4.42 -8.36
C ILE A 33 -2.42 -4.47 -8.73
N ALA A 34 -1.91 -5.69 -8.92
CA ALA A 34 -0.55 -5.92 -9.37
C ALA A 34 -0.56 -6.51 -10.79
N VAL A 35 0.20 -5.91 -11.70
CA VAL A 35 0.39 -6.39 -13.08
C VAL A 35 1.87 -6.69 -13.27
N ASN A 36 2.18 -7.93 -13.67
CA ASN A 36 3.54 -8.39 -13.96
C ASN A 36 3.67 -8.64 -15.47
N LEU A 37 4.72 -8.10 -16.08
CA LEU A 37 5.00 -8.27 -17.50
C LEU A 37 6.47 -8.60 -17.73
N ALA A 38 6.73 -9.67 -18.48
CA ALA A 38 8.05 -10.04 -18.96
C ALA A 38 7.91 -10.54 -20.40
N ILE A 39 8.64 -9.94 -21.34
CA ILE A 39 8.57 -10.27 -22.76
C ILE A 39 9.95 -10.73 -23.23
N ALA A 40 10.07 -11.98 -23.65
CA ALA A 40 11.24 -12.55 -24.29
C ALA A 40 10.84 -13.10 -25.66
N VAL A 41 11.56 -12.72 -26.73
CA VAL A 41 11.26 -13.18 -28.09
C VAL A 41 12.53 -13.74 -28.74
N ASN A 42 12.43 -14.95 -29.30
CA ASN A 42 13.40 -15.53 -30.21
C ASN A 42 12.70 -15.74 -31.56
N ALA A 43 12.96 -14.88 -32.55
CA ALA A 43 12.35 -14.98 -33.86
C ALA A 43 13.30 -15.65 -34.85
N ALA A 44 12.90 -16.82 -35.39
CA ALA A 44 13.63 -17.56 -36.43
C ALA A 44 15.11 -17.87 -36.12
N THR A 45 15.45 -18.14 -34.87
CA THR A 45 16.83 -18.43 -34.43
C THR A 45 16.98 -19.83 -33.83
N ILE A 46 17.94 -20.62 -34.34
CA ILE A 46 18.29 -21.96 -33.84
C ILE A 46 19.45 -21.82 -32.86
N GLY A 47 19.26 -22.31 -31.62
CA GLY A 47 20.29 -22.27 -30.58
C GLY A 47 20.45 -20.93 -29.84
N SER A 48 19.47 -20.01 -29.90
CA SER A 48 19.55 -18.71 -29.22
C SER A 48 18.93 -18.70 -27.82
N THR A 49 19.42 -17.80 -26.98
CA THR A 49 18.86 -17.47 -25.66
C THR A 49 18.29 -16.05 -25.69
N ALA A 50 17.06 -15.85 -25.21
CA ALA A 50 16.48 -14.52 -25.00
C ALA A 50 16.35 -14.26 -23.51
N SER A 51 16.76 -13.05 -23.10
CA SER A 51 16.59 -12.54 -21.74
C SER A 51 15.45 -11.53 -21.72
N ALA A 52 14.72 -11.50 -20.61
CA ALA A 52 13.71 -10.49 -20.36
C ALA A 52 13.79 -10.02 -18.91
N THR A 53 13.54 -8.74 -18.72
CA THR A 53 13.35 -8.15 -17.39
C THR A 53 11.89 -8.27 -17.01
N ALA A 54 11.61 -8.87 -15.85
CA ALA A 54 10.27 -8.85 -15.27
C ALA A 54 10.03 -7.49 -14.62
N LEU A 55 9.02 -6.78 -15.13
CA LEU A 55 8.58 -5.50 -14.59
C LEU A 55 7.23 -5.67 -13.90
N GLN A 56 7.08 -5.00 -12.76
CA GLN A 56 5.85 -5.02 -11.98
C GLN A 56 5.33 -3.61 -11.80
N MET A 57 4.04 -3.42 -12.10
CA MET A 57 3.28 -2.23 -11.74
C MET A 57 2.32 -2.58 -10.62
N VAL A 58 2.27 -1.74 -9.58
CA VAL A 58 1.28 -1.84 -8.49
C VAL A 58 0.47 -0.55 -8.47
N GLY A 59 -0.85 -0.68 -8.58
CA GLY A 59 -1.81 0.41 -8.49
C GLY A 59 -2.71 0.26 -7.27
N VAL A 60 -3.04 1.39 -6.65
CA VAL A 60 -4.03 1.47 -5.56
C VAL A 60 -5.07 2.51 -5.98
N LEU A 61 -6.34 2.12 -5.87
CA LEU A 61 -7.47 3.05 -5.99
C LEU A 61 -8.15 3.11 -4.62
N GLN A 62 -8.38 4.33 -4.12
CA GLN A 62 -9.12 4.57 -2.87
C GLN A 62 -10.17 5.65 -3.14
N HIS A 63 -11.39 5.44 -2.66
CA HIS A 63 -12.50 6.40 -2.72
C HIS A 63 -13.17 6.48 -1.34
#